data_AF-A0A5S4H461-F1
#
_entry.id   AF-A0A5S4H461-F1
#
_cell.length_a   1.000
_cell.length_b   1.000
_cell.length_c   1.000
_cell.angle_alpha   90.00
_cell.angle_beta   90.00
_cell.angle_gamma   90.00
#
_symmetry.space_group_name_H-M   'P 1'
#
loop_
_entity.id
_entity.type
_entity.pdbx_description
1 polymer ?
#
loop_
_entity_poly.entity_id
_entity_poly.type
_entity_poly.pdbx_seq_one_letter_code
_entity_poly.pdbx_strand_id
1 'polypeptide(L)'
;MRHRLVALSLFAATALTPVLATATPAQATPTLQVVYTNLPYEICLSFGRSGQENDRWGTWWCSMHYPSNPYYPAYDLWAYVN
;
A
#
# COMPACT_ATOMS: atom_id res chain seq x y z
N MET A 1 8.84 -34.76 -71.25
CA MET A 1 9.66 -33.65 -70.74
C MET A 1 8.93 -32.98 -69.57
N ARG A 2 9.50 -33.14 -68.37
CA ARG A 2 9.40 -32.35 -67.11
C ARG A 2 8.07 -31.67 -66.74
N HIS A 3 7.38 -32.25 -65.75
CA HIS A 3 6.33 -31.59 -64.96
C HIS A 3 6.93 -30.48 -64.09
N ARG A 4 6.40 -29.26 -64.19
CA ARG A 4 6.73 -28.13 -63.31
C ARG A 4 5.83 -28.17 -62.09
N LEU A 5 6.39 -28.52 -60.93
CA LEU A 5 5.77 -28.33 -59.62
C LEU A 5 6.07 -26.90 -59.17
N VAL A 6 5.04 -26.07 -59.03
CA VAL A 6 5.14 -24.74 -58.44
C VAL A 6 4.97 -24.91 -56.93
N ALA A 7 6.06 -24.79 -56.19
CA ALA A 7 6.04 -24.77 -54.73
C ALA A 7 5.62 -23.37 -54.24
N LEU A 8 4.47 -23.28 -53.57
CA LEU A 8 4.10 -22.08 -52.80
C LEU A 8 4.78 -22.14 -51.43
N SER A 9 5.82 -21.34 -51.24
CA SER A 9 6.42 -21.06 -49.94
C SER A 9 5.66 -19.94 -49.23
N LEU A 10 4.75 -20.31 -48.32
CA LEU A 10 4.11 -19.37 -47.40
C LEU A 10 5.11 -18.98 -46.30
N PHE A 11 5.62 -17.75 -46.39
CA PHE A 11 6.38 -17.13 -45.31
C PHE A 11 5.45 -16.90 -44.11
N ALA A 12 5.63 -17.69 -43.04
CA ALA A 12 5.03 -17.42 -41.75
C ALA A 12 5.75 -16.23 -41.11
N ALA A 13 5.15 -15.05 -41.18
CA ALA A 13 5.61 -13.88 -40.46
C ALA A 13 5.33 -14.07 -38.97
N THR A 14 6.38 -14.30 -38.18
CA THR A 14 6.34 -14.25 -36.72
C THR A 14 6.14 -12.80 -36.30
N ALA A 15 4.90 -12.42 -36.00
CA ALA A 15 4.60 -11.14 -35.36
C ALA A 15 5.18 -11.15 -33.93
N LEU A 16 6.32 -10.48 -33.74
CA LEU A 16 6.85 -10.13 -32.42
C LEU A 16 5.93 -9.08 -31.81
N THR A 17 4.94 -9.50 -31.03
CA THR A 17 4.15 -8.59 -30.21
C THR A 17 5.03 -8.13 -29.04
N PRO A 18 5.19 -6.82 -28.81
CA PRO A 18 5.81 -6.34 -27.58
C PRO A 18 4.84 -6.66 -26.45
N VAL A 19 5.18 -7.66 -25.64
CA VAL A 19 4.61 -7.80 -24.30
C VAL A 19 5.08 -6.57 -23.53
N LEU A 20 4.26 -5.52 -23.54
CA LEU A 20 4.35 -4.43 -22.59
C LEU A 20 4.20 -5.09 -21.22
N ALA A 21 5.33 -5.37 -20.59
CA ALA A 21 5.39 -5.75 -19.19
C ALA A 21 4.79 -4.58 -18.41
N THR A 22 3.50 -4.68 -18.10
CA THR A 22 2.84 -3.85 -17.09
C THR A 22 3.52 -4.16 -15.78
N ALA A 23 4.61 -3.46 -15.49
CA ALA A 23 5.15 -3.40 -14.15
C ALA A 23 4.04 -2.85 -13.26
N THR A 24 3.54 -3.66 -12.33
CA THR A 24 2.65 -3.17 -11.29
C THR A 24 3.35 -2.01 -10.58
N PRO A 25 2.69 -0.85 -10.42
CA PRO A 25 3.28 0.25 -9.67
C PRO A 25 3.63 -0.26 -8.28
N ALA A 26 4.84 0.04 -7.80
CA ALA A 26 5.26 -0.32 -6.46
C ALA A 26 4.28 0.33 -5.47
N GLN A 27 3.43 -0.48 -4.83
CA GLN A 27 2.58 0.01 -3.75
C GLN A 27 3.49 0.50 -2.63
N ALA A 28 3.38 1.77 -2.27
CA ALA A 28 4.03 2.29 -1.08
C ALA A 28 3.50 1.50 0.12
N THR A 29 4.39 0.77 0.80
CA THR A 29 4.01 0.06 2.02
C THR A 29 3.64 1.12 3.06
N PRO A 30 2.42 1.07 3.64
CA PRO A 30 2.04 2.03 4.66
C PRO A 30 3.02 1.93 5.83
N THR A 31 3.58 3.06 6.25
CA THR A 31 4.55 3.11 7.34
C THR A 31 3.83 3.32 8.65
N LEU A 32 4.23 2.57 9.67
CA LEU A 32 3.77 2.79 11.03
C LEU A 32 4.40 4.07 11.59
N GLN A 33 3.58 5.00 12.08
CA GLN A 33 4.02 6.28 12.64
C GLN A 33 3.27 6.61 13.92
N VAL A 34 3.93 7.36 14.82
CA VAL A 34 3.26 8.09 15.90
C VAL A 34 2.66 9.35 15.31
N VAL A 35 1.34 9.51 15.39
CA VAL A 35 0.60 10.65 14.82
C VAL A 35 0.33 11.72 15.86
N TYR A 36 -0.01 11.31 17.09
CA TYR A 36 -0.21 12.21 18.22
C TYR A 36 0.37 11.60 19.49
N THR A 37 0.80 12.46 20.41
CA THR A 37 1.36 12.03 21.70
C THR A 37 0.69 12.71 22.87
N ASN A 38 0.84 12.11 24.04
CA ASN A 38 0.38 12.66 25.32
C ASN A 38 -1.13 12.97 25.37
N LEU A 39 -1.94 12.12 24.75
CA LEU A 39 -3.40 12.25 24.73
C LEU A 39 -4.04 11.56 25.94
N PRO A 40 -5.19 12.07 26.44
CA PRO A 40 -6.12 11.27 27.21
C PRO A 40 -6.64 10.09 26.37
N TYR A 41 -6.97 8.97 27.01
CA TYR A 41 -7.41 7.75 26.32
C TYR A 41 -8.58 7.99 25.34
N GLU A 42 -9.63 8.66 25.80
CA GLU A 42 -10.83 8.94 24.99
C GLU A 42 -10.52 9.81 23.76
N ILE A 43 -9.58 10.75 23.88
CA ILE A 43 -9.15 11.60 22.77
C ILE A 43 -8.34 10.78 21.76
N CYS A 44 -7.46 9.89 22.25
CA CYS A 44 -6.73 8.98 21.38
C CYS A 44 -7.68 8.09 20.56
N LEU A 45 -8.72 7.52 21.19
CA LEU A 45 -9.75 6.74 20.49
C LEU A 45 -10.53 7.58 19.47
N SER A 46 -10.95 8.79 19.86
CA SER A 46 -11.71 9.68 18.98
C SER A 46 -10.90 10.10 17.75
N PHE A 47 -9.63 10.45 17.92
CA PHE A 47 -8.76 10.81 16.81
C PHE A 47 -8.47 9.62 15.92
N GLY A 48 -8.16 8.46 16.51
CA GLY A 48 -7.96 7.21 15.78
C GLY A 48 -9.14 6.87 14.87
N ARG A 49 -10.36 6.89 15.41
CA ARG A 49 -11.58 6.66 14.63
C ARG A 49 -11.78 7.72 13.56
N SER A 50 -11.63 8.99 13.90
CA SER A 50 -11.78 10.10 12.96
C SER A 50 -10.84 9.97 11.77
N GLY A 51 -9.55 9.65 12.00
CA GLY A 51 -8.63 9.48 10.88
C GLY A 51 -8.92 8.23 10.03
N GLN A 52 -9.48 7.17 10.62
CA GLN A 52 -9.96 6.02 9.86
C GLN A 52 -11.18 6.38 8.99
N GLU A 53 -12.14 7.12 9.53
CA GLU A 53 -13.34 7.58 8.79
C GLU A 53 -13.00 8.56 7.65
N ASN A 54 -11.86 9.24 7.73
CA ASN A 54 -11.37 10.19 6.73
C ASN A 54 -10.25 9.60 5.85
N ASP A 55 -10.08 8.28 5.82
CA ASP A 55 -9.07 7.57 5.02
C ASP A 55 -7.60 8.03 5.24
N ARG A 56 -7.30 8.65 6.39
CA ARG A 56 -5.93 9.04 6.75
C ARG A 56 -5.06 7.84 7.12
N TRP A 57 -5.68 6.80 7.66
CA TRP A 57 -5.02 5.54 8.02
C TRP A 57 -6.03 4.38 8.07
N GLY A 58 -5.58 3.17 7.76
CA GLY A 58 -6.40 1.96 7.87
C GLY A 58 -6.38 1.36 9.29
N THR A 59 -5.19 1.06 9.79
CA THR A 59 -4.99 0.42 11.09
C THR A 59 -4.32 1.39 12.06
N TRP A 60 -4.87 1.50 13.28
CA TRP A 60 -4.39 2.40 14.32
C TRP A 60 -4.59 1.82 15.73
N TRP A 61 -3.83 2.32 16.71
CA TRP A 61 -4.00 1.96 18.12
C TRP A 61 -3.46 3.04 19.06
N CYS A 62 -3.93 2.99 20.31
CA CYS A 62 -3.45 3.85 21.39
C CYS A 62 -2.47 3.07 22.27
N SER A 63 -1.21 3.48 22.33
CA SER A 63 -0.24 2.93 23.28
C SER A 63 -0.19 3.77 24.53
N MET A 64 -0.30 3.15 25.70
CA MET A 64 -0.17 3.84 26.99
C MET A 64 1.31 4.03 27.35
N HIS A 65 1.66 5.21 27.87
CA HIS A 65 2.96 5.51 28.49
C HIS A 65 2.77 6.39 29.73
N TYR A 66 3.84 6.56 30.50
CA TYR A 66 3.86 7.39 31.71
C TYR A 66 4.87 8.53 31.54
N PRO A 67 4.42 9.75 31.19
CA PRO A 67 5.31 10.88 30.98
C PRO A 67 5.82 11.42 32.32
N SER A 68 7.07 11.09 32.69
CA SER A 68 7.81 11.50 33.91
C SER A 68 7.14 11.22 35.27
N ASN A 69 5.82 11.17 35.35
CA ASN A 69 5.00 10.92 36.51
C ASN A 69 4.31 9.54 36.33
N PRO A 70 4.58 8.57 37.21
CA PRO A 70 4.04 7.22 37.08
C PRO A 70 2.53 7.11 37.40
N TYR A 71 1.89 8.17 37.88
CA TYR A 71 0.48 8.14 38.30
C TYR A 71 -0.50 8.62 37.23
N TYR A 72 -0.04 9.33 36.21
CA TYR A 72 -0.89 9.89 35.16
C TYR A 72 -0.51 9.29 33.82
N PRO A 73 -1.19 8.22 33.38
CA PRO A 73 -0.93 7.65 32.06
C PRO A 73 -1.33 8.65 30.98
N ALA A 74 -0.55 8.66 29.92
CA ALA A 74 -0.91 9.32 28.67
C ALA A 74 -0.86 8.29 27.53
N TYR A 75 -1.42 8.65 26.40
CA TYR A 75 -1.55 7.75 25.26
C TYR A 75 -0.98 8.39 24.00
N ASP A 76 -0.24 7.60 23.25
CA ASP A 76 0.24 7.95 21.92
C ASP A 76 -0.61 7.23 20.87
N LEU A 77 -1.05 7.96 19.85
CA LEU A 77 -1.76 7.39 18.71
C LEU A 77 -0.74 6.93 17.68
N TRP A 78 -0.74 5.63 17.42
CA TRP A 78 0.02 5.00 16.35
C TRP A 78 -0.90 4.64 15.20
N ALA A 79 -0.45 4.87 13.97
CA ALA A 79 -1.22 4.51 12.79
C ALA A 79 -0.34 4.14 11.60
N TYR A 80 -0.85 3.25 10.75
CA TYR A 80 -0.35 3.01 9.41
C TYR A 80 -0.92 4.08 8.47
N VAL A 81 -0.12 5.14 8.26
CA VAL A 81 -0.53 6.31 7.46
C VAL A 81 -0.54 5.94 5.98
N ASN A 82 -1.62 6.32 5.30
CA ASN A 82 -1.83 6.11 3.86
C ASN A 82 -1.09 7.14 2.99
#